data_AF-A0A366IA64-F1
#
_entry.id   AF-A0A366IA64-F1
#
_cell.length_a   1.000
_cell.length_b   1.000
_cell.length_c   1.000
_cell.angle_alpha   90.00
_cell.angle_beta   90.00
_cell.angle_gamma   90.00
#
_symmetry.space_group_name_H-M   'P 1'
#
loop_
_entity.id
_entity.type
_entity.pdbx_description
1 polymer ?
#
loop_
_entity_poly.entity_id
_entity_poly.type
_entity_poly.pdbx_seq_one_letter_code
_entity_poly.pdbx_strand_id
1 'polypeptide(L)' 'MLKELATLLRLSLRSDDLFARIGGEEFIILLNNVSYKTAMNIVERIRTQIEEHTLLYEQQTLKFTVSVGVAP' A
#
# COMPACT_ATOMS: atom_id res chain seq x y z
N MET A 1 -12.21 2.52 -3.52
CA MET A 1 -10.98 2.85 -2.77
C MET A 1 -10.39 1.64 -2.06
N LEU A 2 -11.00 1.09 -0.99
CA LEU A 2 -10.36 0.00 -0.21
C LEU A 2 -10.02 -1.27 -1.01
N LYS A 3 -10.91 -1.70 -1.92
CA LYS A 3 -10.63 -2.82 -2.83
C LYS A 3 -9.46 -2.52 -3.77
N GLU A 4 -9.40 -1.30 -4.27
CA GLU A 4 -8.33 -0.85 -5.18
C GLU A 4 -6.98 -0.81 -4.46
N LEU A 5 -6.96 -0.23 -3.26
CA LEU A 5 -5.77 -0.22 -2.41
C LEU A 5 -5.27 -1.64 -2.13
N ALA A 6 -6.16 -2.58 -1.78
CA ALA A 6 -5.79 -3.97 -1.57
C ALA A 6 -5.20 -4.62 -2.83
N THR A 7 -5.74 -4.33 -4.01
CA THR A 7 -5.21 -4.81 -5.30
C THR A 7 -3.81 -4.25 -5.57
N LEU A 8 -3.62 -2.94 -5.43
CA LEU A 8 -2.33 -2.27 -5.63
C LEU A 8 -1.26 -2.82 -4.68
N LEU A 9 -1.60 -3.01 -3.41
CA LEU A 9 -0.68 -3.56 -2.42
C LEU A 9 -0.33 -5.02 -2.73
N ARG A 10 -1.31 -5.84 -3.13
CA ARG A 10 -1.06 -7.23 -3.50
C ARG A 10 -0.13 -7.37 -4.72
N LEU A 11 -0.18 -6.43 -5.66
CA LEU A 11 0.71 -6.40 -6.82
C LEU A 11 2.11 -5.87 -6.49
N SER A 12 2.25 -5.08 -5.43
CA SER A 12 3.51 -4.44 -5.04
C SER A 12 4.33 -5.21 -4.02
N LEU A 13 3.72 -6.20 -3.35
CA LEU A 13 4.33 -7.02 -2.30
C LEU A 13 4.74 -8.41 -2.81
N ARG A 14 5.72 -9.00 -2.14
CA ARG A 14 6.17 -10.37 -2.45
C ARG A 14 5.23 -11.39 -1.83
N SER A 15 5.34 -12.65 -2.27
CA SER A 15 4.53 -13.75 -1.77
C SER A 15 4.78 -14.09 -0.30
N ASP A 16 5.96 -13.75 0.22
CA ASP A 16 6.35 -13.95 1.62
C ASP A 16 6.05 -12.75 2.52
N ASP A 17 5.65 -11.61 1.97
CA ASP A 17 5.19 -10.45 2.73
C ASP A 17 3.74 -10.66 3.18
N LEU A 18 3.40 -10.25 4.40
CA LEU A 18 2.02 -10.28 4.89
C LEU A 18 1.37 -8.91 4.71
N PHE A 19 0.13 -8.91 4.24
CA PHE A 19 -0.72 -7.73 4.19
C PHE A 19 -2.06 -8.02 4.88
N ALA A 20 -2.47 -7.15 5.79
CA ALA A 20 -3.71 -7.30 6.54
C ALA A 20 -4.43 -5.96 6.72
N ARG A 21 -5.75 -6.02 6.81
CA ARG A 21 -6.61 -4.91 7.25
C ARG A 21 -6.87 -5.05 8.73
N ILE A 22 -6.51 -4.02 9.50
CA ILE A 22 -6.63 -4.01 10.97
C ILE A 22 -7.94 -3.35 11.40
N GLY A 23 -8.38 -2.33 10.68
CA GLY A 23 -9.56 -1.54 11.02
C GLY A 23 -10.37 -1.10 9.81
N GLY A 24 -11.11 0.00 9.96
CA GLY A 24 -11.93 0.57 8.89
C GLY A 24 -11.08 0.91 7.66
N GLU A 25 -10.06 1.74 7.82
CA GLU A 25 -9.20 2.20 6.71
C GLU A 25 -7.71 1.94 6.98
N GLU A 26 -7.43 1.19 8.05
CA GLU A 26 -6.08 0.91 8.52
C GLU A 26 -5.60 -0.45 8.04
N PHE A 27 -4.36 -0.47 7.52
CA PHE A 27 -3.71 -1.65 6.99
C PHE A 27 -2.29 -1.77 7.55
N ILE A 28 -1.82 -3.01 7.69
CA ILE A 28 -0.45 -3.34 8.08
C ILE A 28 0.19 -4.22 7.00
N ILE A 29 1.47 -3.97 6.77
CA ILE A 29 2.35 -4.78 5.94
C ILE A 29 3.48 -5.30 6.84
N LEU A 30 3.70 -6.61 6.88
CA LEU A 30 4.90 -7.21 7.46
C LEU A 30 5.82 -7.60 6.32
N LEU A 31 6.96 -6.91 6.23
CA LEU A 31 7.99 -7.19 5.25
C LEU A 31 9.01 -8.14 5.86
N ASN A 32 9.18 -9.32 5.25
CA ASN A 32 10.07 -10.33 5.78
C ASN A 32 11.47 -10.21 5.17
N ASN A 33 12.51 -10.46 5.99
CA ASN A 33 13.90 -10.54 5.54
C ASN A 33 14.41 -9.28 4.81
N VAL A 34 13.96 -8.09 5.23
CA VAL A 34 14.42 -6.82 4.66
C VAL A 34 15.08 -5.94 5.72
N SER A 35 16.07 -5.16 5.30
CA SER A 35 16.61 -4.10 6.15
C SER A 35 15.61 -2.96 6.28
N TYR A 36 15.69 -2.17 7.36
CA TYR A 36 14.86 -0.96 7.53
C TYR A 36 14.96 0.00 6.32
N LYS A 37 16.17 0.18 5.76
CA LYS A 37 16.37 1.01 4.55
C LYS A 37 15.63 0.44 3.35
N THR A 38 15.65 -0.88 3.17
CA THR A 38 14.92 -1.56 2.10
C THR A 38 13.41 -1.44 2.31
N ALA A 39 12.93 -1.60 3.54
CA ALA A 39 11.52 -1.43 3.91
C ALA A 39 11.02 -0.02 3.58
N MET A 40 11.78 1.01 3.97
CA MET A 40 11.48 2.41 3.63
C MET A 40 11.36 2.63 2.12
N ASN A 41 12.27 2.07 1.32
CA ASN A 41 12.22 2.19 -0.14
C ASN A 41 10.99 1.49 -0.75
N ILE A 42 10.62 0.32 -0.22
CA ILE A 42 9.43 -0.42 -0.66
C ILE A 42 8.17 0.39 -0.36
N VAL A 43 8.07 0.91 0.87
CA VAL A 43 6.93 1.69 1.34
C VAL A 43 6.79 3.00 0.57
N GLU A 44 7.88 3.72 0.33
CA GLU A 44 7.81 4.99 -0.41
C GLU A 44 7.40 4.76 -1.87
N ARG A 45 7.91 3.69 -2.50
CA ARG A 45 7.45 3.30 -3.84
C ARG A 45 5.95 3.04 -3.87
N ILE A 46 5.44 2.28 -2.90
CA ILE A 46 4.00 1.98 -2.78
C ILE A 46 3.19 3.26 -2.58
N ARG A 47 3.64 4.15 -1.70
CA ARG A 47 2.97 5.42 -1.38
C ARG A 47 2.84 6.30 -2.63
N THR A 48 3.92 6.46 -3.39
CA THR A 48 3.92 7.22 -4.65
C THR A 48 3.04 6.57 -5.71
N GLN A 49 3.08 5.24 -5.85
CA GLN A 49 2.20 4.52 -6.78
C GLN A 49 0.72 4.75 -6.48
N ILE A 50 0.34 4.81 -5.20
CA ILE A 50 -1.04 5.10 -4.80
C ILE A 50 -1.42 6.55 -5.12
N GLU A 51 -0.54 7.51 -4.81
CA GLU A 51 -0.77 8.94 -5.07
C GLU A 51 -0.95 9.26 -6.57
N GLU A 52 -0.20 8.57 -7.43
CA GLU A 52 -0.31 8.71 -8.88
C GLU A 52 -1.48 7.90 -9.47
N HIS A 53 -1.97 6.90 -8.74
CA HIS A 53 -3.05 6.03 -9.20
C HIS A 53 -4.38 6.80 -9.31
N THR A 54 -5.11 6.49 -10.38
CA THR A 54 -6.38 7.11 -10.70
C THR A 54 -7.44 6.02 -10.83
N LEU A 55 -8.47 6.09 -10.00
CA LEU A 55 -9.55 5.11 -9.94
C LEU A 55 -10.80 5.67 -10.63
N LEU A 56 -11.27 5.00 -11.68
CA LEU A 56 -12.57 5.31 -12.29
C LEU A 56 -13.68 4.59 -11.52
N TYR A 57 -14.61 5.36 -10.96
CA TYR A 57 -15.76 4.84 -10.21
C TYR A 57 -17.01 5.66 -10.54
N GLU A 58 -18.09 5.00 -10.99
CA GLU A 58 -19.36 5.67 -11.36
C GLU A 58 -19.17 6.87 -12.30
N GLN A 59 -18.32 6.71 -13.33
CA GLN A 59 -17.96 7.75 -14.32
C GLN A 59 -17.23 8.96 -13.72
N GLN A 60 -16.81 8.88 -12.46
CA GLN A 60 -15.96 9.87 -11.80
C GLN A 60 -14.55 9.35 -11.64
N THR A 61 -13.61 10.27 -11.80
CA THR A 61 -12.20 10.01 -11.56
C THR A 61 -11.84 10.37 -10.13
N LEU A 62 -11.45 9.38 -9.34
CA LEU A 62 -11.06 9.54 -7.95
C LEU A 62 -9.55 9.39 -7.80
N LYS A 63 -8.98 10.20 -6.92
CA LYS A 63 -7.61 10.07 -6.41
C LYS A 63 -7.66 9.89 -4.90
N PHE A 64 -6.71 9.14 -4.37
CA PHE A 64 -6.55 8.96 -2.94
C PHE A 64 -5.07 8.83 -2.60
N THR A 65 -4.72 9.18 -1.38
CA THR A 65 -3.37 9.07 -0.84
C THR A 65 -3.39 8.21 0.41
N VAL A 66 -2.21 7.79 0.85
CA VAL A 66 -2.02 7.08 2.12
C VAL A 66 -0.88 7.72 2.90
N SER A 67 -0.98 7.67 4.23
CA SER A 67 0.12 7.93 5.13
C SER A 67 0.67 6.59 5.62
N VAL A 68 1.99 6.46 5.71
CA VAL A 68 2.62 5.21 6.13
C VAL A 68 3.67 5.47 7.20
N GLY A 69 3.63 4.69 8.27
CA GLY A 69 4.68 4.59 9.28
C GLY A 69 5.46 3.29 9.12
N VAL A 70 6.76 3.32 9.39
CA VAL A 70 7.65 2.15 9.29
C VAL A 70 8.38 1.97 10.62
N ALA A 71 8.43 0.73 11.10
CA ALA A 71 9.15 0.34 12.31
C ALA A 71 9.89 -0.99 12.07
N PRO A 72 11.07 -1.19 12.68
CA PRO A 72 11.85 -2.43 12.60
C PRO A 72 11.33 -3.56 13.49
#